data_AF-A0AAW6LUP2-F1
#
_entry.id   AF-A0AAW6LUP2-F1
#
_cell.length_a   1.000
_cell.length_b   1.000
_cell.length_c   1.000
_cell.angle_alpha   90.00
_cell.angle_beta   90.00
_cell.angle_gamma   90.00
#
_symmetry.space_group_name_H-M   'P 1'
#
loop_
_entity.id
_entity.type
_entity.pdbx_description
1 polymer ?
#
loop_
_entity_poly.entity_id
_entity_poly.type
_entity_poly.pdbx_seq_one_letter_code
_entity_poly.pdbx_strand_id
1 'polypeptide(L)'
;MFSSSERFFPGCRGRSRDVVAFAHWVDAISDIVETAITDGELTDTPTAHRLAWNPCAGTVGAANASATLREDIDLATCLEDVVTAQLRNAFTPA
;
A
#
# COMPACT_ATOMS: atom_id res chain seq x y z
N MET A 1 9.13 -9.49 -16.40
CA MET A 1 8.48 -9.14 -15.12
C MET A 1 9.13 -7.83 -14.67
N PHE A 2 8.46 -6.70 -14.89
CA PHE A 2 8.95 -5.39 -14.44
C PHE A 2 8.52 -5.22 -12.98
N SER A 3 9.46 -4.92 -12.09
CA SER A 3 9.14 -4.60 -10.69
C SER A 3 8.14 -3.45 -10.67
N SER A 4 7.06 -3.56 -9.90
CA SER A 4 6.08 -2.50 -9.74
C SER A 4 6.74 -1.17 -9.36
N SER A 5 7.83 -1.23 -8.60
CA SER A 5 8.69 -0.09 -8.27
C SER A 5 9.30 0.65 -9.48
N GLU A 6 9.66 -0.02 -10.58
CA GLU A 6 10.18 0.65 -11.79
C GLU A 6 9.07 1.34 -12.60
N ARG A 7 7.84 0.81 -12.54
CA ARG A 7 6.67 1.41 -13.18
C ARG A 7 6.17 2.65 -12.43
N PHE A 8 6.27 2.65 -11.10
CA PHE A 8 5.81 3.77 -10.27
C PHE A 8 6.91 4.79 -9.93
N PHE A 9 8.19 4.38 -9.91
CA PHE A 9 9.32 5.25 -9.53
C PHE A 9 10.50 5.15 -10.50
N PRO A 10 10.35 5.61 -11.76
CA PRO A 10 11.47 5.63 -12.70
C PRO A 10 12.61 6.52 -12.15
N GLY A 11 13.83 5.97 -12.05
CA GLY A 11 15.04 6.74 -11.71
C GLY A 11 15.55 6.70 -10.26
N CYS A 12 15.28 5.64 -9.47
CA CYS A 12 15.75 5.52 -8.08
C CYS A 12 17.29 5.47 -7.86
N ARG A 13 18.15 5.62 -8.88
CA ARG A 13 19.62 5.63 -8.70
C ARG A 13 20.04 6.92 -7.96
N GLY A 14 20.32 6.80 -6.65
CA GLY A 14 20.87 7.87 -5.82
C GLY A 14 19.96 8.43 -4.71
N ARG A 15 18.83 7.79 -4.39
CA ARG A 15 17.91 8.27 -3.33
C ARG A 15 18.31 7.80 -1.92
N SER A 16 17.83 8.53 -0.92
CA SER A 16 17.96 8.19 0.51
C SER A 16 17.44 6.77 0.79
N ARG A 17 17.97 6.13 1.84
CA ARG A 17 17.58 4.77 2.24
C ARG A 17 16.07 4.60 2.41
N ASP A 18 15.36 5.66 2.82
CA ASP A 18 13.92 5.63 3.04
C ASP A 18 13.13 5.37 1.76
N VAL A 19 13.60 5.88 0.62
CA VAL A 19 12.91 5.66 -0.66
C VAL A 19 13.13 4.24 -1.18
N VAL A 20 14.31 3.67 -0.93
CA VAL A 20 14.60 2.27 -1.26
C VAL A 20 13.77 1.34 -0.38
N ALA A 21 13.67 1.63 0.92
CA ALA A 21 12.83 0.87 1.84
C ALA A 21 11.33 0.94 1.45
N PHE A 22 10.83 2.13 1.09
CA PHE A 22 9.45 2.28 0.62
C PHE A 22 9.20 1.52 -0.68
N ALA A 23 10.12 1.56 -1.64
CA ALA A 23 10.00 0.81 -2.88
C ALA A 23 9.94 -0.70 -2.65
N HIS A 24 10.81 -1.24 -1.78
CA HIS A 24 10.79 -2.66 -1.42
C HIS A 24 9.48 -3.07 -0.74
N TRP A 25 8.91 -2.20 0.09
CA TRP A 25 7.63 -2.45 0.72
C TRP A 25 6.48 -2.47 -0.30
N VAL A 26 6.42 -1.51 -1.23
CA VAL A 26 5.44 -1.51 -2.32
C VAL A 26 5.57 -2.75 -3.20
N ASP A 27 6.80 -3.18 -3.51
CA ASP A 27 7.03 -4.40 -4.29
C ASP A 27 6.48 -5.64 -3.53
N ALA A 28 6.76 -5.77 -2.24
CA ALA A 28 6.23 -6.90 -1.44
C ALA A 28 4.69 -6.93 -1.38
N ILE A 29 4.04 -5.76 -1.25
CA ILE A 29 2.57 -5.70 -1.28
C ILE A 29 2.03 -5.97 -2.69
N SER A 30 2.75 -5.53 -3.74
CA SER A 30 2.39 -5.83 -5.13
C SER A 30 2.34 -7.34 -5.36
N ASP A 31 3.35 -8.08 -4.89
CA ASP A 31 3.41 -9.54 -5.05
C ASP A 31 2.23 -10.24 -4.34
N ILE A 32 1.82 -9.74 -3.17
CA ILE A 32 0.65 -10.25 -2.43
C ILE A 32 -0.64 -10.01 -3.23
N VAL A 33 -0.83 -8.78 -3.75
CA VAL A 33 -2.02 -8.41 -4.51
C VAL A 33 -2.11 -9.20 -5.81
N GLU A 34 -1.01 -9.34 -6.53
CA GLU A 34 -0.95 -10.13 -7.78
C GLU A 34 -1.25 -11.62 -7.52
N THR A 35 -0.77 -12.16 -6.39
CA THR A 35 -1.11 -13.53 -5.97
C THR A 35 -2.61 -13.66 -5.71
N ALA A 36 -3.21 -12.73 -4.96
CA ALA A 36 -4.64 -12.74 -4.68
C ALA A 36 -5.52 -12.55 -5.93
N ILE A 37 -5.06 -11.78 -6.93
CA ILE A 37 -5.73 -11.69 -8.24
C ILE A 37 -5.62 -13.02 -8.99
N THR A 38 -4.42 -13.61 -9.01
CA THR A 38 -4.16 -14.89 -9.71
C THR A 38 -4.98 -16.04 -9.12
N ASP A 39 -5.12 -16.07 -7.79
CA ASP A 39 -5.91 -17.07 -7.06
C ASP A 39 -7.43 -16.81 -7.15
N GLY A 40 -7.84 -15.69 -7.74
CA GLY A 40 -9.24 -15.29 -7.91
C GLY A 40 -9.90 -14.75 -6.64
N GLU A 41 -9.12 -14.46 -5.60
CA GLU A 41 -9.59 -13.82 -4.36
C GLU A 41 -9.94 -12.33 -4.58
N LEU A 42 -9.21 -11.67 -5.49
CA LEU A 42 -9.48 -10.31 -5.94
C LEU A 42 -9.83 -10.29 -7.43
N THR A 43 -10.87 -9.55 -7.79
CA THR A 43 -11.17 -9.26 -9.20
C THR A 43 -10.09 -8.39 -9.80
N ASP A 44 -9.54 -8.80 -10.96
CA ASP A 44 -8.56 -8.02 -11.73
C ASP A 44 -9.17 -6.70 -12.21
N THR A 45 -8.97 -5.65 -11.41
CA THR A 45 -9.52 -4.31 -11.65
C THR A 45 -8.46 -3.26 -11.36
N PRO A 46 -8.56 -2.07 -11.98
CA PRO A 46 -7.65 -0.97 -11.66
C PRO A 46 -7.64 -0.58 -10.17
N THR A 47 -8.75 -0.82 -9.45
CA THR A 47 -8.84 -0.57 -8.00
C THR A 47 -8.06 -1.61 -7.20
N ALA A 48 -8.14 -2.89 -7.57
CA ALA A 48 -7.34 -3.96 -6.97
C ALA A 48 -5.83 -3.70 -7.16
N HIS A 49 -5.40 -3.32 -8.35
CA HIS A 49 -3.98 -2.96 -8.63
C HIS A 49 -3.47 -1.79 -7.78
N ARG A 50 -4.34 -0.86 -7.35
CA ARG A 50 -3.94 0.24 -6.44
C ARG A 50 -3.70 -0.22 -5.00
N LEU A 51 -4.16 -1.41 -4.60
CA LEU A 51 -3.81 -2.01 -3.31
C LEU A 51 -2.30 -2.25 -3.17
N ALA A 52 -1.53 -2.29 -4.26
CA ALA A 52 -0.08 -2.40 -4.20
C ALA A 52 0.58 -1.24 -3.41
N TRP A 53 0.02 -0.03 -3.47
CA TRP A 53 0.64 1.16 -2.90
C TRP A 53 -0.26 1.97 -1.96
N ASN A 54 -1.59 1.85 -2.07
CA ASN A 54 -2.53 2.50 -1.16
C ASN A 54 -2.28 2.15 0.33
N PRO A 55 -2.03 0.88 0.73
CA PRO A 55 -1.78 0.53 2.13
C PRO A 55 -0.47 1.12 2.64
N CYS A 56 0.55 1.16 1.78
CA CYS A 56 1.84 1.74 2.11
C CYS A 56 1.70 3.25 2.40
N ALA A 57 1.02 3.98 1.51
CA ALA A 57 0.75 5.41 1.70
C ALA A 57 -0.14 5.68 2.93
N GLY A 58 -1.17 4.86 3.13
CA GLY A 58 -2.08 4.98 4.26
C GLY A 58 -1.40 4.71 5.60
N THR A 59 -0.47 3.75 5.66
CA THR A 59 0.34 3.45 6.86
C THR A 59 1.28 4.61 7.22
N VAL A 60 1.90 5.26 6.23
CA VAL A 60 2.71 6.47 6.45
C VAL A 60 1.82 7.61 6.99
N GLY A 61 0.63 7.79 6.43
CA GLY A 61 -0.35 8.76 6.91
C GLY A 61 -0.80 8.49 8.36
N ALA A 62 -1.10 7.24 8.68
CA ALA A 62 -1.48 6.80 10.03
C ALA A 62 -0.36 7.04 11.05
N ALA A 63 0.89 6.70 10.72
CA ALA A 63 2.04 6.97 11.57
C ALA A 63 2.24 8.46 11.84
N ASN A 64 2.10 9.29 10.81
CA ASN A 64 2.20 10.74 10.96
C ASN A 64 1.04 11.33 11.78
N ALA A 65 -0.19 10.87 11.55
CA ALA A 65 -1.38 11.29 12.29
C ALA A 65 -1.26 10.92 13.78
N SER A 66 -0.88 9.67 14.10
CA SER A 66 -0.70 9.20 15.48
C SER A 66 0.41 9.98 16.20
N ALA A 67 1.53 10.27 15.53
CA ALA A 67 2.61 11.07 16.10
C ALA A 67 2.21 12.54 16.35
N THR A 68 1.33 13.10 15.51
CA THR A 68 0.90 14.52 15.58
C THR A 68 -0.26 14.72 16.56
N LEU A 69 -1.20 13.77 16.61
CA LEU A 69 -2.43 13.84 17.40
C LEU A 69 -2.31 13.19 18.79
N ARG A 70 -1.09 12.78 19.18
CA ARG A 70 -0.69 12.14 20.45
C ARG A 70 -1.81 12.00 21.51
N GLU A 71 -2.15 10.75 21.81
CA GLU A 71 -3.09 10.21 22.82
C GLU A 71 -4.53 9.87 22.35
N ASP A 72 -5.05 10.47 21.27
CA ASP A 72 -6.46 10.20 20.88
C ASP A 72 -6.64 9.05 19.87
N ILE A 73 -5.59 8.68 19.13
CA ILE A 73 -5.66 7.66 18.08
C ILE A 73 -4.46 6.72 18.19
N ASP A 74 -4.73 5.47 18.59
CA ASP A 74 -3.76 4.39 18.56
C ASP A 74 -3.34 4.07 17.12
N LEU A 75 -2.04 3.85 16.91
CA LEU A 75 -1.50 3.57 15.59
C LEU A 75 -2.09 2.28 15.02
N ALA A 76 -2.30 1.24 15.83
CA ALA A 76 -2.86 -0.01 15.33
C ALA A 76 -4.30 0.18 14.83
N THR A 77 -5.13 0.94 15.57
CA THR A 77 -6.48 1.31 15.11
C THR A 77 -6.45 2.08 13.79
N CYS A 78 -5.56 3.06 13.66
CA CYS A 78 -5.46 3.86 12.45
C CYS A 78 -5.00 3.03 11.23
N LEU A 79 -4.13 2.03 11.46
CA LEU A 79 -3.73 1.07 10.41
C LEU A 79 -4.87 0.13 10.03
N GLU A 80 -5.61 -0.39 11.00
CA GLU A 80 -6.75 -1.27 10.77
C GLU A 80 -7.83 -0.57 9.94
N ASP A 81 -8.15 0.69 10.27
CA ASP A 81 -9.12 1.50 9.53
C ASP A 81 -8.70 1.73 8.07
N VAL A 82 -7.41 2.07 7.86
CA VAL A 82 -6.84 2.29 6.53
C VAL A 82 -6.92 1.02 5.68
N VAL A 83 -6.46 -0.11 6.22
CA VAL A 83 -6.46 -1.40 5.49
C VAL A 83 -7.90 -1.83 5.19
N THR A 84 -8.78 -1.73 6.17
CA THR A 84 -10.20 -2.08 6.02
C THR A 84 -10.88 -1.24 4.93
N ALA A 85 -10.66 0.08 4.92
CA ALA A 85 -11.24 0.96 3.91
C ALA A 85 -10.75 0.62 2.50
N GLN A 86 -9.46 0.30 2.35
CA GLN A 86 -8.87 -0.02 1.06
C GLN A 86 -9.33 -1.38 0.53
N LEU A 87 -9.39 -2.39 1.40
CA LEU A 87 -9.95 -3.69 1.05
C LEU A 87 -11.42 -3.58 0.64
N ARG A 88 -12.23 -2.83 1.41
CA ARG A 88 -13.64 -2.57 1.03
C ARG A 88 -13.73 -1.97 -0.37
N ASN A 89 -12.92 -0.97 -0.69
CA ASN A 89 -12.91 -0.36 -2.01
C ASN A 89 -12.51 -1.34 -3.13
N ALA A 90 -11.61 -2.29 -2.85
CA ALA A 90 -11.21 -3.29 -3.81
C ALA A 90 -12.26 -4.40 -4.03
N PHE A 91 -13.02 -4.75 -2.99
CA PHE A 91 -14.10 -5.74 -3.07
C PHE A 91 -15.42 -5.17 -3.57
N THR A 92 -15.58 -3.84 -3.59
CA THR A 92 -16.81 -3.20 -4.09
C THR A 92 -16.65 -2.95 -5.60
N PRO A 93 -17.42 -3.64 -6.46
CA PRO A 93 -17.41 -3.34 -7.89
C PRO A 93 -17.97 -1.91 -8.11
N ALA A 94 -17.33 -1.18 -9.03
CA ALA A 94 -17.76 0.16 -9.46
C ALA A 94 -19.08 0.13 -10.24
#